data_AF-A0A842TJA4-F1
#
_entry.id   AF-A0A842TJA4-F1
#
_cell.length_a   1.000
_cell.length_b   1.000
_cell.length_c   1.000
_cell.angle_alpha   90.00
_cell.angle_beta   90.00
_cell.angle_gamma   90.00
#
_symmetry.space_group_name_H-M   'P 1'
#
loop_
_entity.id
_entity.type
_entity.pdbx_description
1 polymer ?
#
loop_
_entity_poly.entity_id
_entity_poly.type
_entity_poly.pdbx_seq_one_letter_code
_entity_poly.pdbx_strand_id
1 'polypeptide(L)'
;MISGFAIIIENNIVYCSNEQKYTSFEIILFIEKLITSINPSGIWRLDSILLQIPDGRNERIIIKHKVNENGQNIFYAILGDFDANAPEAFKMLNEFYGKVESTLSTDGDIKEVIRN
;
A
#
# COMPACT_ATOMS: atom_id res chain seq x y z
N MET A 1 9.51 13.74 2.24
CA MET A 1 10.37 12.56 2.51
C MET A 1 9.51 11.32 2.74
N ILE A 2 9.88 10.16 2.19
CA ILE A 2 9.20 8.89 2.47
C ILE A 2 9.46 8.48 3.93
N SER A 3 8.42 8.05 4.63
CA SER A 3 8.45 7.71 6.05
C SER A 3 7.95 6.29 6.35
N GLY A 4 7.41 5.57 5.37
CA GLY A 4 7.04 4.16 5.53
C GLY A 4 6.68 3.45 4.23
N PHE A 5 6.80 2.13 4.26
CA PHE A 5 6.38 1.18 3.24
C PHE A 5 5.45 0.15 3.88
N ALA A 6 4.46 -0.35 3.14
CA ALA A 6 3.59 -1.42 3.61
C ALA A 6 3.20 -2.38 2.49
N ILE A 7 2.98 -3.63 2.89
CA ILE A 7 2.33 -4.67 2.06
C ILE A 7 1.07 -5.08 2.79
N ILE A 8 -0.05 -5.06 2.08
CA ILE A 8 -1.36 -5.43 2.60
C ILE A 8 -1.93 -6.52 1.71
N ILE A 9 -2.38 -7.61 2.33
CA ILE A 9 -3.09 -8.69 1.64
C ILE A 9 -4.49 -8.79 2.25
N GLU A 10 -5.50 -8.59 1.42
CA GLU A 10 -6.90 -8.52 1.81
C GLU A 10 -7.10 -7.53 2.97
N ASN A 11 -7.32 -8.07 4.17
CA ASN A 11 -7.61 -7.33 5.39
C ASN A 11 -6.42 -7.26 6.37
N ASN A 12 -5.23 -7.70 5.97
CA ASN A 12 -4.07 -7.80 6.85
C ASN A 12 -2.88 -7.01 6.30
N ILE A 13 -2.33 -6.11 7.12
CA ILE A 13 -1.02 -5.52 6.87
C ILE A 13 0.00 -6.60 7.21
N VAL A 14 0.62 -7.18 6.19
CA VAL A 14 1.59 -8.26 6.36
C VAL A 14 3.00 -7.72 6.57
N TYR A 15 3.27 -6.50 6.13
CA TYR A 15 4.54 -5.81 6.33
C TYR A 15 4.31 -4.31 6.56
N CYS A 16 5.03 -3.75 7.53
CA CYS A 16 5.12 -2.31 7.75
C CYS A 16 6.58 -1.95 8.08
N SER A 17 7.22 -1.10 7.28
CA SER A 17 8.63 -0.74 7.52
C SER A 17 8.81 0.21 8.72
N ASN A 18 7.73 0.83 9.18
CA ASN A 18 7.72 1.77 10.29
C ASN A 18 6.45 1.58 11.11
N GLU A 19 6.56 0.87 12.23
CA GLU A 19 5.44 0.57 13.13
C GLU A 19 4.68 1.81 13.61
N GLN A 20 5.34 2.98 13.71
CA GLN A 20 4.67 4.23 14.08
C GLN A 20 3.66 4.71 13.02
N LYS A 21 3.74 4.17 11.81
CA LYS A 21 2.87 4.48 10.67
C LYS A 21 1.86 3.38 10.37
N TYR A 22 1.83 2.30 11.17
CA TYR A 22 0.91 1.18 10.97
C TYR A 22 -0.55 1.66 10.85
N THR A 23 -1.00 2.52 11.78
CA THR A 23 -2.37 3.06 11.77
C THR A 23 -2.67 3.92 10.54
N SER A 24 -1.66 4.58 9.95
CA SER A 24 -1.84 5.28 8.67
C SER A 24 -2.16 4.30 7.54
N PHE A 25 -1.54 3.12 7.54
CA PHE A 25 -1.82 2.08 6.54
C PHE A 25 -3.15 1.35 6.79
N GLU A 26 -3.64 1.28 8.03
CA GLU A 26 -4.98 0.73 8.32
C GLU A 26 -6.11 1.50 7.62
N ILE A 27 -5.90 2.79 7.33
CA ILE A 27 -6.84 3.61 6.55
C ILE A 27 -7.12 2.98 5.18
N ILE A 28 -6.11 2.33 4.56
CA ILE A 28 -6.26 1.64 3.27
C ILE A 28 -7.31 0.53 3.39
N LEU A 29 -7.29 -0.25 4.48
CA LEU A 29 -8.25 -1.33 4.75
C LEU A 29 -9.67 -0.80 4.87
N PHE A 30 -9.84 0.33 5.55
CA PHE A 30 -11.15 0.97 5.70
C PHE A 30 -11.69 1.48 4.36
N ILE A 31 -10.84 2.20 3.60
CA ILE A 31 -11.23 2.78 2.32
C ILE A 31 -11.50 1.67 1.29
N GLU A 32 -10.73 0.59 1.29
CA GLU A 32 -10.96 -0.57 0.41
C GLU A 32 -12.37 -1.15 0.63
N LYS A 33 -12.76 -1.41 1.87
CA LYS A 33 -14.11 -1.89 2.21
C LYS A 33 -15.19 -0.91 1.75
N LEU A 34 -14.96 0.39 1.94
CA LEU A 34 -15.89 1.43 1.51
C LEU A 34 -16.03 1.44 -0.02
N ILE A 35 -14.92 1.45 -0.76
CA ILE A 35 -14.91 1.43 -2.23
C ILE A 35 -15.63 0.19 -2.73
N THR A 36 -15.32 -0.99 -2.21
CA THR A 36 -15.96 -2.25 -2.63
C THR A 36 -17.47 -2.23 -2.41
N SER A 37 -17.97 -1.50 -1.39
CA SER A 37 -19.40 -1.35 -1.15
C SER A 37 -20.12 -0.41 -2.12
N ILE A 38 -19.45 0.64 -2.61
CA ILE A 38 -20.05 1.68 -3.49
C ILE A 38 -19.69 1.50 -4.97
N ASN A 39 -18.68 0.68 -5.26
CA ASN A 39 -18.16 0.38 -6.59
C ASN A 39 -18.14 -1.14 -6.81
N PRO A 40 -19.31 -1.81 -6.83
CA PRO A 40 -19.40 -3.26 -6.98
C PRO A 40 -18.90 -3.77 -8.34
N SER A 41 -18.85 -2.88 -9.35
CA SER A 41 -18.29 -3.18 -10.68
C SER A 41 -16.75 -3.09 -10.72
N GLY A 42 -16.09 -2.63 -9.65
CA GLY A 42 -14.63 -2.59 -9.56
C GLY A 42 -13.96 -1.59 -10.52
N ILE A 43 -14.69 -0.58 -10.99
CA ILE A 43 -14.18 0.42 -11.94
C ILE A 43 -13.17 1.35 -11.26
N TRP A 44 -13.48 1.78 -10.04
CA TRP A 44 -12.59 2.63 -9.24
C TRP A 44 -11.55 1.81 -8.49
N ARG A 45 -10.31 2.29 -8.49
CA ARG A 45 -9.21 1.73 -7.70
C ARG A 45 -8.60 2.81 -6.85
N LEU A 46 -8.25 2.45 -5.62
CA LEU A 46 -7.55 3.31 -4.70
C LEU A 46 -6.08 3.41 -5.13
N ASP A 47 -5.65 4.61 -5.50
CA ASP A 47 -4.27 4.90 -5.94
C ASP A 47 -3.51 5.81 -4.97
N SER A 48 -4.21 6.64 -4.20
CA SER A 48 -3.61 7.58 -3.28
C SER A 48 -4.56 8.06 -2.19
N ILE A 49 -4.00 8.44 -1.04
CA ILE A 49 -4.71 9.02 0.10
C ILE A 49 -3.90 10.23 0.59
N LEU A 50 -4.57 11.37 0.79
CA LEU A 50 -3.98 12.53 1.46
C LEU A 50 -4.40 12.52 2.94
N LEU A 51 -3.41 12.58 3.83
CA LEU A 51 -3.58 12.65 5.27
C LEU A 51 -3.19 14.05 5.73
N GLN A 52 -4.13 14.78 6.30
CA GLN A 52 -3.86 16.08 6.92
C GLN A 52 -3.62 15.87 8.41
N ILE A 53 -2.41 16.21 8.86
CA ILE A 53 -2.00 16.11 10.27
C ILE A 53 -2.48 17.36 11.01
N PRO A 54 -2.90 17.26 12.29
CA PRO A 54 -3.41 18.42 13.05
C PRO A 54 -2.45 19.62 13.15
N ASP A 55 -1.15 19.39 12.99
CA ASP A 55 -0.13 20.44 12.99
C ASP A 55 -0.01 21.19 11.65
N GLY A 56 -0.88 20.89 10.69
CA GLY A 56 -0.91 21.52 9.37
C GLY A 56 -0.03 20.84 8.33
N ARG A 57 0.75 19.80 8.70
CA ARG A 57 1.52 19.00 7.73
C ARG A 57 0.62 18.05 6.97
N ASN A 58 1.05 17.68 5.77
CA ASN A 58 0.39 16.68 4.96
C ASN A 58 1.31 15.49 4.76
N GLU A 59 0.75 14.29 4.90
CA GLU A 59 1.37 13.08 4.39
C GLU A 59 0.49 12.48 3.30
N ARG A 60 1.11 11.75 2.39
CA ARG A 60 0.43 11.07 1.30
C ARG A 60 0.80 9.61 1.30
N ILE A 61 -0.21 8.78 1.14
CA ILE A 61 -0.04 7.38 0.78
C ILE A 61 -0.23 7.30 -0.73
N ILE A 62 0.69 6.68 -1.45
CA ILE A 62 0.45 6.21 -2.82
C ILE A 62 0.47 4.69 -2.84
N ILE A 63 -0.41 4.12 -3.65
CA ILE A 63 -0.83 2.73 -3.56
C ILE A 63 -0.78 2.11 -4.95
N LYS A 64 -0.14 0.94 -5.03
CA LYS A 64 -0.19 0.06 -6.18
C LYS A 64 -1.02 -1.15 -5.82
N HIS A 65 -2.14 -1.33 -6.52
CA HIS A 65 -3.07 -2.43 -6.33
C HIS A 65 -2.86 -3.53 -7.37
N LYS A 66 -2.73 -4.77 -6.91
CA LYS A 66 -2.67 -5.99 -7.71
C LYS A 66 -3.71 -6.99 -7.20
N VAL A 67 -4.28 -7.77 -8.11
CA VAL A 67 -5.07 -8.96 -7.76
C VAL A 67 -4.24 -10.17 -8.13
N ASN A 68 -4.01 -11.10 -7.20
CA ASN A 68 -3.26 -12.32 -7.49
C ASN A 68 -4.13 -13.37 -8.20
N GLU A 69 -3.53 -14.50 -8.57
CA GLU A 69 -4.22 -15.60 -9.27
C GLU A 69 -5.37 -16.21 -8.47
N ASN A 70 -5.30 -16.12 -7.14
CA ASN A 70 -6.35 -16.56 -6.21
C ASN A 70 -7.47 -15.51 -6.03
N GLY A 71 -7.43 -14.38 -6.76
CA GLY A 71 -8.40 -13.31 -6.64
C GLY A 71 -8.22 -12.41 -5.41
N GLN A 72 -7.10 -12.52 -4.69
CA GLN A 72 -6.84 -11.75 -3.48
C GLN A 72 -6.28 -10.37 -3.82
N ASN A 73 -6.79 -9.36 -3.13
CA ASN A 73 -6.30 -8.00 -3.24
C ASN A 73 -4.96 -7.85 -2.51
N ILE A 74 -3.96 -7.35 -3.22
CA ILE A 74 -2.64 -7.01 -2.69
C ILE A 74 -2.40 -5.52 -2.92
N PHE A 75 -2.08 -4.80 -1.85
CA PHE A 75 -1.71 -3.39 -1.91
C PHE A 75 -0.26 -3.22 -1.48
N TYR A 76 0.50 -2.57 -2.35
CA TYR A 76 1.82 -2.06 -2.03
C TYR A 76 1.68 -0.56 -1.80
N ALA A 77 2.10 -0.08 -0.64
CA ALA A 77 1.91 1.31 -0.28
C ALA A 77 3.22 1.93 0.17
N ILE A 78 3.41 3.21 -0.15
CA ILE A 78 4.41 4.05 0.49
C ILE A 78 3.72 5.28 1.08
N LEU A 79 4.22 5.72 2.23
CA LEU A 79 3.75 6.88 2.96
C LEU A 79 4.89 7.90 3.06
N GLY A 80 4.56 9.18 2.98
CA GLY A 80 5.51 10.24 3.31
C GLY A 80 4.98 11.63 3.05
N ASP A 81 5.81 12.62 3.35
CA ASP A 81 5.56 14.02 3.05
C ASP A 81 6.01 14.31 1.61
N PHE A 82 5.11 14.17 0.64
CA PHE A 82 5.39 14.46 -0.76
C PHE A 82 4.13 14.84 -1.54
N ASP A 83 4.33 15.57 -2.63
CA ASP A 83 3.27 16.01 -3.52
C ASP A 83 2.59 14.86 -4.27
N ALA A 84 1.36 15.10 -4.72
CA ALA A 84 0.54 14.12 -5.44
C ALA A 84 1.22 13.51 -6.67
N ASN A 85 2.05 14.31 -7.34
CA ASN A 85 2.71 13.95 -8.60
C ASN A 85 4.21 13.74 -8.43
N ALA A 86 4.71 13.54 -7.21
CA ALA A 86 6.14 13.38 -6.94
C ALA A 86 6.69 12.15 -7.69
N PRO A 87 7.44 12.31 -8.80
CA PRO A 87 7.82 11.19 -9.65
C PRO A 87 8.72 10.18 -8.92
N GLU A 88 9.54 10.69 -8.01
CA GLU A 88 10.42 9.88 -7.16
C GLU A 88 9.63 8.95 -6.24
N ALA A 89 8.48 9.39 -5.71
CA ALA A 89 7.63 8.56 -4.88
C ALA A 89 7.07 7.38 -5.69
N PHE A 90 6.54 7.63 -6.89
CA PHE A 90 6.06 6.57 -7.77
C PHE A 90 7.17 5.63 -8.23
N LYS A 91 8.36 6.16 -8.52
CA LYS A 91 9.54 5.36 -8.84
C LYS A 91 9.88 4.43 -7.68
N MET A 92 9.96 4.94 -6.45
CA MET A 92 10.24 4.12 -5.27
C MET A 92 9.15 3.09 -4.96
N LEU A 93 7.88 3.42 -5.18
CA LEU A 93 6.78 2.45 -5.07
C LEU A 93 6.94 1.32 -6.11
N ASN A 94 7.30 1.64 -7.35
CA ASN A 94 7.52 0.64 -8.39
C ASN A 94 8.76 -0.22 -8.13
N GLU A 95 9.85 0.37 -7.62
CA GLU A 95 11.04 -0.38 -7.21
C GLU A 95 10.75 -1.31 -6.03
N PHE A 96 10.02 -0.83 -5.02
CA PHE A 96 9.56 -1.63 -3.88
C PHE A 96 8.72 -2.82 -4.34
N TYR A 97 7.70 -2.56 -5.15
CA TYR A 97 6.87 -3.58 -5.79
C TYR A 97 7.72 -4.60 -6.56
N GLY A 98 8.60 -4.14 -7.44
CA GLY A 98 9.42 -5.00 -8.29
C GLY A 98 10.34 -5.91 -7.49
N LYS A 99 10.96 -5.39 -6.42
CA LYS A 99 11.80 -6.18 -5.52
C LYS A 99 10.99 -7.27 -4.83
N VAL A 100 9.86 -6.90 -4.21
CA VAL A 100 9.01 -7.86 -3.49
C VAL A 100 8.54 -8.97 -4.43
N GLU A 101 8.00 -8.62 -5.59
CA GLU A 101 7.50 -9.59 -6.57
C GLU A 101 8.59 -10.52 -7.11
N SER A 102 9.82 -10.01 -7.31
CA SER A 102 10.96 -10.84 -7.74
C SER A 102 11.40 -11.86 -6.70
N THR A 103 11.32 -11.49 -5.41
CA THR A 103 11.63 -12.41 -4.30
C THR A 103 10.54 -13.48 -4.18
N LEU A 104 9.27 -13.10 -4.26
CA LEU A 104 8.14 -14.02 -4.10
C LEU A 104 7.99 -15.03 -5.23
N SER A 105 8.29 -14.61 -6.46
CA SER A 105 8.31 -15.51 -7.62
C SER A 105 9.39 -16.59 -7.48
N THR A 106 10.39 -16.36 -6.62
CA THR A 106 11.49 -17.29 -6.35
C THR A 106 11.18 -18.23 -5.20
N ASP A 107 10.58 -17.72 -4.11
CA ASP A 107 10.51 -18.45 -2.83
C ASP A 107 9.12 -18.96 -2.42
N GLY A 108 8.05 -18.62 -3.15
CA GLY A 108 6.70 -19.12 -2.88
C GLY A 108 6.02 -18.43 -1.68
N ASP A 109 4.79 -17.98 -1.92
CA ASP A 109 3.83 -17.35 -0.99
C ASP A 109 4.33 -16.22 -0.04
N ILE A 110 3.68 -15.06 -0.18
CA ILE A 110 3.95 -13.82 0.59
C ILE A 110 3.87 -14.02 2.11
N LYS A 111 3.10 -15.00 2.57
CA LYS A 111 2.92 -15.27 3.99
C LYS A 111 4.12 -15.96 4.65
N GLU A 112 4.95 -16.69 3.89
CA GLU A 112 6.11 -17.40 4.44
C GLU A 112 7.36 -16.51 4.45
N VAL A 113 7.56 -15.68 3.41
CA VAL A 113 8.74 -14.82 3.29
C VAL A 113 8.80 -13.71 4.36
N ILE A 114 7.66 -13.22 4.85
CA ILE A 114 7.64 -12.12 5.83
C ILE A 114 7.82 -12.62 7.29
N ARG A 115 7.91 -13.94 7.52
CA ARG A 115 8.09 -14.54 8.85
C ARG A 115 9.53 -14.95 9.20
N ASN A 116 10.48 -14.81 8.27
CA ASN A 116 11.90 -15.09 8.46
C ASN A 116 12.74 -13.81 8.39
#